data_AF-A0A9D8JGQ3-F1
#
_entry.id   AF-A0A9D8JGQ3-F1
#
_cell.length_a   1.000
_cell.length_b   1.000
_cell.length_c   1.000
_cell.angle_alpha   90.00
_cell.angle_beta   90.00
_cell.angle_gamma   90.00
#
_symmetry.space_group_name_H-M   'P 1'
#
loop_
_entity.id
_entity.type
_entity.pdbx_description
1 polymer ?
#
loop_
_entity_poly.entity_id
_entity_poly.type
_entity_poly.pdbx_seq_one_letter_code
_entity_poly.pdbx_strand_id
1 'polypeptide(L)' 'MAVQMRRRKRDIERNYPARQFARKLRRLADCIEHGKRFRIQVAGERIVIPPGALISVEHERSASGEEVEFQMKWKTH' A
#
# COMPACT_ATOMS: atom_id res chain seq x y z
N MET A 1 -19.09 -13.39 21.58
CA MET A 1 -19.11 -13.32 20.09
C MET A 1 -18.34 -12.07 19.69
N ALA A 2 -17.25 -12.20 18.94
CA ALA A 2 -16.46 -11.04 18.51
C ALA A 2 -17.19 -10.36 17.34
N VAL A 3 -17.60 -9.11 17.53
CA VAL A 3 -18.18 -8.29 16.47
C VAL A 3 -17.08 -7.99 15.46
N GLN A 4 -17.14 -8.63 14.30
CA GLN A 4 -16.25 -8.31 13.18
C GLN A 4 -16.64 -6.93 12.66
N MET A 5 -15.94 -5.89 13.12
CA MET A 5 -16.10 -4.53 12.60
C MET A 5 -15.78 -4.53 11.11
N ARG A 6 -16.81 -4.41 10.27
CA ARG A 6 -16.65 -4.16 8.83
C ARG A 6 -15.90 -2.84 8.66
N ARG A 7 -14.69 -2.90 8.08
CA ARG A 7 -13.94 -1.70 7.69
C ARG A 7 -14.76 -0.95 6.64
N ARG A 8 -14.86 0.38 6.80
CA ARG A 8 -15.55 1.23 5.83
C ARG A 8 -14.77 1.26 4.52
N LYS A 9 -15.48 1.38 3.39
CA LYS A 9 -14.86 1.66 2.09
C LYS A 9 -14.04 2.95 2.22
N ARG A 10 -12.79 2.91 1.78
CA ARG A 10 -11.83 4.01 1.92
C ARG A 10 -11.06 4.14 0.64
N ASP A 11 -11.04 5.35 0.10
CA ASP A 11 -10.29 5.73 -1.09
C ASP A 11 -9.61 7.06 -0.77
N ILE A 12 -8.30 7.02 -0.50
CA ILE A 12 -7.53 8.17 -0.01
C ILE A 12 -6.15 8.15 -0.64
N GLU A 13 -5.85 9.23 -1.35
CA GLU A 13 -4.52 9.58 -1.82
C GLU A 13 -3.82 10.54 -0.85
N ARG A 14 -2.50 10.39 -0.69
CA ARG A 14 -1.68 11.32 0.10
C ARG A 14 -0.33 11.57 -0.54
N ASN A 15 -0.03 12.84 -0.77
CA ASN A 15 1.29 13.30 -1.15
C ASN A 15 2.26 13.27 0.04
N TYR A 16 3.50 12.89 -0.24
CA TYR A 16 4.59 12.88 0.74
C TYR A 16 5.80 13.62 0.19
N PRO A 17 6.61 14.26 1.04
CA PRO A 17 7.93 14.72 0.64
C PRO A 17 8.78 13.54 0.13
N ALA A 18 9.59 13.78 -0.92
CA ALA A 18 10.37 12.74 -1.60
C ALA A 18 11.18 11.84 -0.64
N ARG A 19 11.82 12.43 0.38
CA ARG A 19 12.58 11.68 1.40
C ARG A 19 11.70 10.71 2.20
N GLN A 20 10.48 11.11 2.56
CA GLN A 20 9.56 10.25 3.30
C GLN A 20 9.01 9.13 2.41
N PHE A 21 8.72 9.44 1.14
CA PHE A 21 8.30 8.46 0.15
C PHE A 21 9.38 7.40 -0.08
N ALA A 22 10.61 7.81 -0.40
CA ALA A 22 11.73 6.90 -0.61
C ALA A 22 12.00 6.00 0.62
N ARG A 23 11.87 6.55 1.84
CA ARG A 23 12.00 5.76 3.07
C ARG A 23 10.91 4.68 3.20
N LYS A 24 9.68 4.95 2.75
CA LYS A 24 8.62 3.94 2.74
C LYS A 24 8.91 2.84 1.72
N LEU A 25 9.39 3.22 0.53
CA LEU A 25 9.77 2.27 -0.52
C LEU A 25 10.88 1.32 -0.07
N ARG A 26 11.96 1.84 0.54
CA ARG A 26 13.05 0.97 1.05
C ARG A 26 12.55 -0.04 2.08
N ARG A 27 11.77 0.42 3.07
CA ARG A 27 11.18 -0.49 4.07
C ARG A 27 10.24 -1.52 3.46
N LEU A 28 9.53 -1.15 2.39
CA LEU A 28 8.67 -2.07 1.65
C LEU A 28 9.52 -3.11 0.92
N ALA A 29 10.55 -2.67 0.18
CA ALA A 29 11.49 -3.55 -0.52
C ALA A 29 12.12 -4.57 0.45
N ASP A 30 12.64 -4.10 1.59
CA ASP A 30 13.19 -4.98 2.64
C ASP A 30 12.17 -6.05 3.09
N CYS A 31 10.89 -5.68 3.22
CA CYS A 31 9.85 -6.61 3.65
C CYS A 31 9.49 -7.64 2.56
N ILE A 32 9.46 -7.22 1.29
CA ILE A 32 9.21 -8.08 0.14
C ILE A 32 10.33 -9.12 0.03
N GLU A 33 11.59 -8.67 0.01
CA GLU A 33 12.77 -9.54 -0.15
C GLU A 33 12.91 -10.58 0.96
N HIS A 34 12.50 -10.23 2.19
CA HIS A 34 12.59 -11.13 3.35
C HIS A 34 11.29 -11.87 3.66
N GLY A 35 10.25 -11.78 2.83
CA GLY A 35 8.95 -12.44 3.08
C GLY A 35 8.27 -11.99 4.39
N LYS A 36 8.49 -10.74 4.82
CA LYS A 36 7.96 -10.19 6.08
C LYS A 36 6.69 -9.38 5.84
N ARG A 37 5.84 -9.32 6.86
CA ARG A 37 4.66 -8.41 6.86
C ARG A 37 5.13 -6.95 6.86
N PHE A 38 4.67 -6.16 5.90
CA PHE A 38 4.94 -4.72 5.87
C PHE A 38 3.89 -3.95 6.67
N ARG A 39 4.32 -3.09 7.60
CA ARG A 39 3.44 -2.22 8.39
C ARG A 39 3.63 -0.75 7.99
N ILE A 40 2.55 -0.10 7.62
CA ILE A 40 2.53 1.30 7.18
C ILE A 40 1.37 2.05 7.79
N GLN A 41 1.52 3.36 7.99
CA GLN A 41 0.43 4.26 8.30
C GLN A 41 0.15 5.16 7.10
N VAL A 42 -1.13 5.24 6.72
CA VAL A 42 -1.62 6.06 5.60
C VAL A 42 -2.82 6.86 6.10
N ALA A 43 -2.70 8.20 6.11
CA ALA A 43 -3.74 9.11 6.58
C ALA A 43 -4.40 8.68 7.91
N GLY A 44 -3.57 8.39 8.92
CA GLY A 44 -4.03 8.01 10.26
C GLY A 44 -4.28 6.52 10.48
N GLU A 45 -4.50 5.73 9.42
CA GLU A 45 -4.80 4.30 9.55
C GLU A 45 -3.54 3.44 9.47
N ARG A 46 -3.41 2.46 10.39
CA ARG A 46 -2.36 1.44 10.36
C ARG A 46 -2.80 0.26 9.48
N ILE A 47 -2.03 0.00 8.44
CA ILE A 47 -2.24 -1.08 7.48
C ILE A 47 -1.13 -2.11 7.65
N VAL A 48 -1.49 -3.39 7.64
CA VAL A 48 -0.55 -4.52 7.70
C VAL A 48 -0.72 -5.33 6.44
N ILE A 49 0.28 -5.30 5.57
CA ILE A 49 0.29 -6.02 4.30
C ILE A 49 0.90 -7.42 4.54
N PRO A 50 0.22 -8.51 4.17
CA PRO A 50 0.77 -9.85 4.27
C PRO A 50 1.88 -10.09 3.23
N PRO A 51 2.83 -11.00 3.49
CA PRO A 51 3.87 -11.34 2.52
C PRO A 51 3.33 -12.01 1.25
N GLY A 52 2.15 -12.64 1.31
CA GLY A 52 1.45 -13.22 0.16
C GLY A 52 0.56 -12.24 -0.61
N ALA A 53 0.73 -10.92 -0.41
CA ALA A 53 0.05 -9.94 -1.26
C ALA A 53 0.57 -10.04 -2.70
N LEU A 54 -0.34 -9.95 -3.67
CA LEU A 54 0.01 -9.85 -5.08
C LEU A 54 0.64 -8.47 -5.32
N ILE A 55 1.78 -8.45 -6.01
CA ILE A 55 2.53 -7.23 -6.33
C ILE A 55 2.44 -7.00 -7.84
N SER A 56 2.08 -5.79 -8.25
CA SER A 56 2.07 -5.39 -9.65
C SER A 56 2.50 -3.93 -9.79
N VAL A 57 2.89 -3.56 -11.02
CA VAL A 57 3.10 -2.18 -11.43
C VAL A 57 2.07 -1.89 -12.50
N GLU A 58 1.25 -0.86 -12.29
CA GLU A 58 0.31 -0.36 -13.29
C GLU A 58 0.87 0.94 -13.88
N HIS A 59 0.65 1.14 -15.18
CA HIS A 59 1.03 2.34 -15.91
C HIS A 59 -0.17 2.79 -16.73
N GLU A 60 -0.53 4.06 -16.59
CA GLU A 60 -1.62 4.67 -17.32
C GLU A 60 -1.14 5.94 -18.04
N ARG A 61 -1.65 6.14 -19.25
CA ARG A 61 -1.47 7.38 -20.01
C ARG A 61 -2.81 7.86 -20.52
N SER A 62 -3.11 9.13 -20.25
CA SER A 62 -4.37 9.78 -20.63
C SER A 62 -4.12 11.22 -21.11
N ALA A 63 -5.19 11.91 -21.51
CA ALA A 63 -5.10 13.31 -21.89
C ALA A 63 -4.71 14.22 -20.71
N SER A 64 -4.97 13.78 -19.47
CA SER A 64 -4.68 14.55 -18.25
C SER A 64 -3.32 14.23 -17.63
N GLY A 65 -2.62 13.19 -18.10
CA GLY A 65 -1.30 12.88 -17.57
C GLY A 65 -0.79 11.47 -17.85
N GLU A 66 0.29 11.14 -17.14
CA GLU A 66 0.96 9.85 -17.17
C GLU A 66 1.28 9.43 -15.74
N GLU A 67 0.89 8.22 -15.39
CA GLU A 67 0.89 7.72 -14.01
C GLU A 67 1.49 6.33 -13.93
N VAL A 68 2.31 6.09 -12.90
CA VAL A 68 2.87 4.77 -12.59
C VAL A 68 2.61 4.46 -11.13
N GLU A 69 1.96 3.32 -10.88
CA GLU A 69 1.60 2.88 -9.55
C GLU A 69 2.24 1.55 -9.19
N PHE A 70 2.94 1.54 -8.05
CA PHE A 70 3.37 0.30 -7.40
C PHE A 70 2.30 -0.10 -6.41
N GLN A 71 1.70 -1.27 -6.62
CA GLN A 71 0.53 -1.68 -5.86
C GLN A 71 0.66 -3.08 -5.28
N MET A 72 -0.10 -3.27 -4.20
CA MET A 72 -0.20 -4.55 -3.49
C MET A 72 -1.67 -4.88 -3.26
N LYS A 73 -2.10 -6.07 -3.69
CA LYS A 73 -3.49 -6.54 -3.57
C LYS A 73 -3.54 -7.80 -2.68
N TRP A 74 -4.44 -7.81 -1.70
CA TRP A 74 -4.65 -8.97 -0.83
C TRP A 74 -6.10 -9.08 -0.37
N LYS A 75 -6.53 -10.29 -0.01
CA LYS A 75 -7.87 -10.53 0.55
C LYS A 75 -7.88 -10.20 2.04
N THR A 76 -8.92 -9.50 2.49
CA THR A 76 -9.23 -9.30 3.91
C THR A 76 -10.36 -10.27 4.27
N HIS A 77 -10.06 -11.28 5.08
CA HIS A 77 -11.08 -12.18 5.65
C HIS A 77 -11.81 -11.52 6.81
#